data_AF-X8DK23-F1
#
_entry.id   AF-X8DK23-F1
#
_cell.length_a   1.000
_cell.length_b   1.000
_cell.length_c   1.000
_cell.angle_alpha   90.00
_cell.angle_beta   90.00
_cell.angle_gamma   90.00
#
_symmetry.space_group_name_H-M   'P 1'
#
loop_
_entity.id
_entity.type
_entity.pdbx_description
1 polymer ?
#
loop_
_entity_poly.entity_id
_entity_poly.type
_entity_poly.pdbx_seq_one_letter_code
_entity_poly.pdbx_strand_id
1 'polypeptide(L)'
;MYTNVLAEQLRPGDLIEVRTHEVVPADARIIEEEDLEVDEATLTGESLSVPKQVEPTPGADLPERRCMLYAGTTVVAGTATALVTAVGPKPRCVALPSWYPATCPR
;
A
#
# COMPACT_ATOMS: atom_id res chain seq x y z
N MET A 1 19.08 0.02 -8.90
CA MET A 1 18.75 0.55 -10.25
C MET A 1 17.24 0.36 -10.39
N TYR A 2 16.46 1.45 -10.36
CA TYR A 2 15.00 1.37 -10.42
C TYR A 2 14.56 1.45 -11.86
N THR A 3 13.58 0.64 -12.26
CA THR A 3 12.98 0.72 -13.60
C THR A 3 11.55 1.23 -13.44
N ASN A 4 11.18 2.24 -14.22
CA ASN A 4 9.80 2.71 -14.24
C ASN A 4 8.97 1.67 -15.03
N VAL A 5 7.98 1.08 -14.38
CA VAL A 5 7.06 0.10 -14.97
C VAL A 5 5.64 0.65 -14.95
N LEU A 6 4.84 0.29 -15.95
CA LEU A 6 3.42 0.60 -15.95
C LEU A 6 2.73 -0.20 -14.84
N ALA A 7 1.77 0.41 -14.14
CA ALA A 7 1.01 -0.24 -13.07
C ALA A 7 0.35 -1.57 -13.53
N GLU A 8 0.00 -1.67 -14.82
CA GLU A 8 -0.59 -2.86 -15.45
C GLU A 8 0.37 -4.04 -15.58
N GLN A 9 1.68 -3.79 -15.50
CA GLN A 9 2.73 -4.81 -15.59
C GLN A 9 3.11 -5.39 -14.23
N LEU A 10 2.66 -4.77 -13.14
CA LEU A 10 2.91 -5.25 -11.78
C LEU A 10 2.23 -6.60 -11.56
N ARG A 11 2.88 -7.46 -10.79
CA ARG A 11 2.38 -8.77 -10.38
C ARG A 11 2.44 -8.90 -8.86
N PRO A 12 1.55 -9.69 -8.24
CA PRO A 12 1.69 -10.02 -6.83
C PRO A 12 3.06 -10.67 -6.57
N GLY A 13 3.80 -10.13 -5.61
CA GLY A 13 5.18 -10.52 -5.31
C GLY A 13 6.25 -9.53 -5.80
N ASP A 14 5.88 -8.52 -6.59
CA ASP A 14 6.83 -7.46 -6.98
C ASP A 14 7.08 -6.49 -5.82
N LEU A 15 8.29 -5.93 -5.76
CA LEU A 15 8.62 -4.85 -4.84
C LEU A 15 8.50 -3.51 -5.57
N ILE A 16 7.73 -2.60 -4.99
CA ILE A 16 7.59 -1.22 -5.45
C ILE A 16 8.15 -0.28 -4.39
N GLU A 17 8.80 0.78 -4.86
CA GLU A 17 9.17 1.92 -4.04
C GLU A 17 8.24 3.06 -4.42
N VAL A 18 7.65 3.72 -3.42
CA VAL A 18 6.80 4.91 -3.62
C VAL A 18 7.41 6.08 -2.87
N ARG A 19 7.25 7.27 -3.46
CA ARG A 19 7.82 8.51 -2.93
C ARG A 19 6.75 9.61 -2.86
N THR A 20 7.05 10.66 -2.11
CA THR A 20 6.25 11.89 -2.07
C THR A 20 5.76 12.33 -3.46
N HIS A 21 4.48 12.65 -3.56
CA HIS A 21 3.77 13.04 -4.78
C HIS A 21 3.59 11.95 -5.84
N GLU A 22 3.88 10.69 -5.52
CA GLU A 22 3.56 9.56 -6.38
C GLU A 22 2.22 8.93 -6.00
N VAL A 23 1.55 8.40 -7.02
CA VAL A 23 0.33 7.63 -6.86
C VAL A 23 0.70 6.17 -6.73
N VAL A 24 0.15 5.52 -5.70
CA VAL A 24 0.34 4.09 -5.47
C VAL A 24 -0.29 3.30 -6.63
N PRO A 25 0.49 2.50 -7.38
CA PRO A 25 0.00 1.83 -8.59
C PRO A 25 -0.83 0.56 -8.30
N ALA A 26 -0.64 -0.05 -7.12
CA ALA A 26 -1.23 -1.34 -6.76
C ALA A 26 -1.36 -1.48 -5.23
N ASP A 27 -2.24 -2.37 -4.77
CA ASP A 27 -2.33 -2.69 -3.34
C ASP A 27 -1.07 -3.42 -2.90
N ALA A 28 -0.35 -2.83 -1.95
CA ALA A 28 0.94 -3.33 -1.51
C ALA A 28 1.05 -3.28 0.01
N ARG A 29 1.80 -4.23 0.59
CA ARG A 29 2.12 -4.21 2.01
C ARG A 29 3.45 -3.50 2.22
N ILE A 30 3.49 -2.58 3.16
CA ILE A 30 4.71 -1.86 3.52
C ILE A 30 5.68 -2.83 4.20
N ILE A 31 6.91 -2.86 3.71
CA ILE A 31 8.03 -3.60 4.31
C ILE A 31 9.00 -2.61 4.96
N GLU A 32 9.19 -1.45 4.36
CA GLU A 32 9.99 -0.36 4.89
C GLU A 32 9.27 0.96 4.62
N GLU A 33 9.32 1.87 5.58
CA GLU A 33 8.87 3.24 5.42
C GLU A 33 9.88 4.19 6.05
N GLU A 34 9.86 5.43 5.58
CA GLU A 34 10.55 6.55 6.21
C GLU A 34 9.61 7.76 6.19
N ASP A 35 9.00 8.05 7.35
CA ASP A 35 8.04 9.14 7.57
C ASP A 35 6.90 9.15 6.54
N LEU A 36 6.38 7.95 6.22
CA LEU A 36 5.40 7.77 5.15
C LEU A 36 4.00 8.27 5.57
N GLU A 37 3.49 9.23 4.81
CA GLU A 37 2.10 9.70 4.91
C GLU A 37 1.40 9.57 3.57
N VAL A 38 0.14 9.10 3.60
CA VAL A 38 -0.65 8.85 2.39
C VAL A 38 -2.00 9.53 2.50
N ASP A 39 -2.43 10.18 1.42
CA ASP A 39 -3.75 10.76 1.27
C ASP A 39 -4.73 9.66 0.83
N GLU A 40 -5.64 9.32 1.75
CA GLU A 40 -6.71 8.36 1.52
C GLU A 40 -8.04 9.02 1.14
N ALA A 41 -8.03 10.26 0.63
CA ALA A 41 -9.24 10.95 0.14
C ALA A 41 -10.08 10.09 -0.82
N THR A 42 -9.43 9.27 -1.66
CA THR A 42 -10.09 8.36 -2.60
C THR A 42 -10.83 7.20 -1.92
N LEU A 43 -10.47 6.89 -0.68
CA LEU A 43 -10.99 5.76 0.12
C LEU A 43 -12.09 6.19 1.10
N THR A 44 -11.90 7.31 1.80
CA THR A 44 -12.82 7.81 2.84
C THR A 44 -13.70 8.97 2.37
N GLY A 45 -13.32 9.66 1.29
CA GLY A 45 -13.97 10.89 0.83
C GLY A 45 -13.52 12.16 1.57
N GLU A 46 -12.59 12.03 2.52
CA GLU A 46 -12.01 13.14 3.29
C GLU A 46 -10.50 13.17 3.07
N SER A 47 -9.93 14.30 2.67
CA SER A 47 -8.47 14.49 2.54
C SER A 47 -7.82 14.52 3.91
N LEU A 48 -7.56 13.34 4.45
CA LEU A 48 -6.81 13.12 5.67
C LEU A 48 -5.53 12.37 5.32
N SER A 49 -4.39 13.00 5.60
CA SER A 49 -3.09 12.33 5.58
C SER A 49 -3.07 11.28 6.69
N VAL A 50 -2.92 10.01 6.32
CA VAL A 50 -2.82 8.90 7.27
C VAL A 50 -1.35 8.46 7.32
N PRO A 51 -0.70 8.51 8.50
CA PRO A 51 0.63 7.98 8.65
C PRO A 51 0.60 6.46 8.50
N LYS A 52 1.55 5.94 7.74
CA LYS A 52 1.69 4.51 7.45
C LYS A 52 2.85 3.92 8.26
N GLN A 53 2.81 2.62 8.51
CA GLN A 53 3.79 1.93 9.36
C GLN A 53 4.05 0.51 8.87
N VAL A 54 5.23 -0.05 9.14
CA VAL A 54 5.53 -1.45 8.79
C VAL A 54 4.75 -2.45 9.66
N GLU A 55 4.49 -2.08 10.91
CA GLU A 55 3.93 -2.97 11.92
C GLU A 55 2.49 -3.38 11.59
N PRO A 56 2.16 -4.69 11.64
CA PRO A 56 0.83 -5.18 11.33
C PRO A 56 -0.20 -4.59 12.30
N THR A 57 -1.35 -4.20 11.76
CA THR A 57 -2.50 -3.70 12.53
C THR A 57 -3.64 -4.73 12.50
N PRO A 58 -3.55 -5.83 13.27
CA PRO A 58 -4.57 -6.88 13.27
C PRO A 58 -5.90 -6.34 13.81
N GLY A 59 -7.02 -6.81 13.26
CA GLY A 59 -8.37 -6.38 13.68
C GLY A 59 -8.80 -4.98 13.23
N ALA A 60 -7.92 -4.18 12.62
CA ALA A 60 -8.24 -2.86 12.11
C ALA A 60 -9.08 -2.91 10.82
N ASP A 61 -10.05 -2.01 10.70
CA ASP A 61 -10.84 -1.84 9.48
C ASP A 61 -9.95 -1.39 8.31
N LEU A 62 -10.44 -1.58 7.09
CA LEU A 62 -9.69 -1.29 5.85
C LEU A 62 -8.94 0.07 5.85
N PRO A 63 -9.58 1.21 6.19
CA PRO A 63 -8.90 2.52 6.26
C PRO A 63 -7.96 2.68 7.47
N GLU A 64 -8.11 1.86 8.52
CA GLU A 64 -7.26 1.91 9.71
C GLU A 64 -5.97 1.08 9.56
N ARG A 65 -5.86 0.29 8.49
CA ARG A 65 -4.67 -0.52 8.20
C ARG A 65 -3.54 0.37 7.67
N ARG A 66 -2.70 0.79 8.60
CA ARG A 66 -1.49 1.57 8.31
C ARG A 66 -0.37 0.76 7.67
N CYS A 67 -0.42 -0.57 7.74
CA CYS A 67 0.55 -1.47 7.12
C CYS A 67 0.33 -1.76 5.64
N MET A 68 -0.69 -1.15 5.02
CA MET A 68 -1.04 -1.36 3.62
C MET A 68 -1.07 -0.03 2.87
N LEU A 69 -0.60 -0.07 1.62
CA LEU A 69 -0.80 0.94 0.60
C LEU A 69 -1.91 0.46 -0.34
N TYR A 70 -2.75 1.40 -0.77
CA TYR A 70 -3.90 1.09 -1.61
C TYR A 70 -3.75 1.73 -2.99
N ALA A 71 -4.12 0.98 -4.02
CA ALA A 71 -4.07 1.48 -5.38
C ALA A 71 -4.90 2.77 -5.52
N GLY A 72 -4.29 3.83 -6.05
CA GLY A 72 -4.95 5.13 -6.26
C GLY A 72 -4.81 6.13 -5.09
N THR A 73 -4.23 5.74 -3.96
CA THR A 73 -3.86 6.72 -2.91
C THR A 73 -2.58 7.46 -3.30
N THR A 74 -2.43 8.70 -2.84
CA THR A 74 -1.26 9.54 -3.16
C THR A 74 -0.36 9.68 -1.95
N VAL A 75 0.95 9.51 -2.12
CA VAL A 75 1.91 9.73 -1.03
C VAL A 75 2.07 11.24 -0.81
N VAL A 76 1.79 11.68 0.42
CA VAL A 76 1.87 13.09 0.83
C VAL A 76 3.26 13.44 1.34
N ALA A 77 3.89 12.50 2.05
CA ALA A 77 5.22 12.67 2.63
C ALA A 77 5.94 11.33 2.76
N GLY A 78 7.27 11.39 2.81
CA GLY A 78 8.12 10.24 3.06
C GLY A 78 8.35 9.32 1.85
N THR A 79 8.95 8.18 2.12
CA THR A 79 9.17 7.12 1.14
C THR A 79 8.81 5.77 1.74
N ALA A 80 8.45 4.80 0.89
CA ALA A 80 8.22 3.45 1.36
C ALA A 80 8.53 2.40 0.29
N THR A 81 9.03 1.27 0.77
CA THR A 81 9.16 0.05 0.00
C THR A 81 8.02 -0.88 0.39
N ALA A 82 7.24 -1.30 -0.61
CA ALA A 82 6.09 -2.16 -0.42
C ALA A 82 6.08 -3.34 -1.37
N LEU A 83 5.61 -4.49 -0.87
CA LEU A 83 5.40 -5.69 -1.65
C LEU A 83 3.99 -5.69 -2.24
N VAL A 84 3.91 -5.75 -3.56
CA VAL A 84 2.64 -5.84 -4.29
C VAL A 84 1.91 -7.11 -3.88
N THR A 85 0.70 -6.94 -3.36
CA THR A 85 -0.17 -8.04 -2.92
C THR A 85 -1.29 -8.30 -3.91
N ALA A 86 -1.81 -7.25 -4.56
CA ALA A 86 -2.86 -7.35 -5.54
C ALA A 86 -2.76 -6.23 -6.59
N VAL A 87 -3.05 -6.57 -7.83
CA VAL A 87 -2.99 -5.71 -9.02
C VAL A 87 -4.27 -5.85 -9.82
N GLY A 88 -4.75 -4.76 -10.43
CA GLY A 88 -5.91 -4.78 -11.33
C GLY A 88 -6.96 -3.70 -11.02
N PRO A 89 -8.14 -3.76 -11.64
CA PRO A 89 -9.15 -2.70 -11.57
C PRO A 89 -9.98 -2.68 -10.28
N LYS A 90 -9.74 -3.60 -9.32
CA LYS A 90 -10.46 -3.63 -8.03
C LYS A 90 -9.73 -4.36 -6.88
N PRO A 91 -8.47 -4.01 -6.54
CA PRO A 91 -7.82 -4.60 -5.38
C PRO A 91 -8.25 -3.83 -4.12
N ARG A 92 -8.45 -4.56 -3.01
CA ARG A 92 -8.81 -3.99 -1.69
C ARG A 92 -8.35 -4.87 -0.54
N CYS A 93 -7.24 -5.60 -0.74
CA CYS A 93 -6.85 -6.83 -0.04
C CYS A 93 -7.67 -8.07 -0.46
N VAL A 94 -7.07 -8.93 -1.29
CA VAL A 94 -7.56 -10.30 -1.51
C VAL A 94 -7.10 -11.18 -0.34
N ALA A 95 -7.90 -12.17 0.07
CA ALA A 95 -7.47 -13.15 1.06
C ALA A 95 -6.26 -13.94 0.50
N LEU A 96 -5.05 -13.53 0.89
CA LEU A 96 -3.84 -14.28 0.62
C LEU A 96 -3.78 -15.50 1.57
N PRO A 97 -3.05 -16.57 1.20
CA PRO A 97 -2.86 -17.74 2.06
C PRO A 97 -2.34 -17.33 3.45
N SER A 98 -2.81 -18.00 4.51
CA SER A 98 -2.46 -17.68 5.91
C SER A 98 -0.97 -17.74 6.24
N TRP A 99 -0.15 -18.36 5.39
CA TRP A 99 1.30 -18.42 5.53
C TRP A 99 2.03 -17.23 4.88
N TYR A 100 1.34 -16.39 4.11
CA TYR A 100 1.96 -15.22 3.48
C TYR A 100 2.21 -14.13 4.52
N PRO A 101 3.45 -13.65 4.66
CA PRO A 101 3.80 -12.57 5.60
C PRO A 101 3.07 -11.25 5.27
N ALA A 102 2.44 -11.20 4.09
CA ALA A 102 1.68 -10.06 3.62
C ALA A 102 0.25 -9.95 4.19
N THR A 103 -0.29 -11.00 4.80
CA THR A 103 -1.61 -10.90 5.46
C THR A 103 -1.52 -10.11 6.76
N CYS A 104 -2.39 -9.10 6.91
CA CYS A 104 -2.73 -8.61 8.24
C CYS A 104 -3.84 -9.53 8.76
N PRO A 105 -3.54 -10.48 9.68
CA PRO A 105 -4.57 -11.36 10.20
C PRO A 105 -5.68 -10.53 10.84
N ARG A 106 -6.94 -10.94 10.61
CA ARG A 106 -8.09 -10.38 11.33
C ARG A 106 -8.01 -10.72 12.80
#